data_AF-A0A839F783-F1
#
_entry.id   AF-A0A839F783-F1
#
_cell.length_a   1.000
_cell.length_b   1.000
_cell.length_c   1.000
_cell.angle_alpha   90.00
_cell.angle_beta   90.00
_cell.angle_gamma   90.00
#
_symmetry.space_group_name_H-M   'P 1'
#
loop_
_entity.id
_entity.type
_entity.pdbx_description
1 polymer ?
#
loop_
_entity_poly.entity_id
_entity_poly.type
_entity_poly.pdbx_seq_one_letter_code
_entity_poly.pdbx_strand_id
1 'polypeptide(L)'
;MRWLVLALAVIAGAALLYRHVATSSGTADAPTRAGKAGASASAGSPRTSTAPPSTKAADDLDDRPFVDVRAELERRAERGDAHAAARLGRAFAQCNGYVPVDDAQLESWVVEATARGVTLNVDGHPLGPDALLARLKANQAQRARDCANAGGIDEQDPRPLAFHWTERAAALGDADAQALYGNLAFATYNARSAIVDAEQLRERKRLARDYLERALAGGDALALQQMYLHYAHGTLYPEDAEAAYRYLYAYSLTPRSAEMAPAALTGLLDEAAAALDDGARERARRAARDLAACCMSPGSP
;
A
#
# COMPACT_ATOMS: atom_id res chain seq x y z
N MET A 1 29.77 12.41 6.96
CA MET A 1 29.01 13.35 7.82
C MET A 1 27.73 13.90 7.17
N ARG A 2 27.70 14.26 5.88
CA ARG A 2 26.45 14.70 5.20
C ARG A 2 25.41 13.59 4.89
N TRP A 3 25.84 12.33 4.84
CA TRP A 3 24.99 11.19 4.47
C TRP A 3 24.11 10.66 5.62
N LEU A 4 24.53 10.83 6.88
CA LEU A 4 23.79 10.33 8.06
C LEU A 4 22.54 11.18 8.40
N VAL A 5 22.53 12.45 8.00
CA VAL A 5 21.38 13.36 8.19
C VAL A 5 20.25 13.07 7.19
N LEU A 6 20.56 12.49 6.02
CA LEU A 6 19.54 12.11 5.03
C LEU A 6 18.84 10.79 5.38
N ALA A 7 19.54 9.81 5.97
CA ALA A 7 18.96 8.51 6.30
C ALA A 7 17.88 8.57 7.40
N LEU A 8 18.03 9.48 8.38
CA LEU A 8 17.05 9.67 9.46
C LEU A 8 15.81 10.47 9.04
N ALA A 9 15.88 11.28 7.97
CA ALA A 9 14.73 12.02 7.45
C ALA A 9 13.73 11.13 6.69
N VAL A 10 14.17 9.99 6.15
CA VAL A 10 13.33 9.07 5.37
C VAL A 10 12.44 8.19 6.26
N ILE A 11 12.89 7.85 7.48
CA ILE A 11 12.13 6.99 8.40
C ILE A 11 11.07 7.81 9.19
N ALA A 12 11.34 9.08 9.47
CA ALA A 12 10.36 9.97 10.13
C ALA A 12 9.33 10.58 9.16
N GLY A 13 9.63 10.64 7.85
CA GLY A 13 8.75 11.25 6.85
C GLY A 13 7.48 10.46 6.49
N ALA A 14 7.45 9.15 6.75
CA ALA A 14 6.30 8.31 6.38
C ALA A 14 5.18 8.27 7.43
N ALA A 15 5.45 8.65 8.69
CA ALA A 15 4.46 8.58 9.78
C ALA A 15 3.96 9.96 10.27
N LEU A 16 4.55 11.07 9.80
CA LEU A 16 4.28 12.42 10.33
C LEU A 16 3.58 13.39 9.36
N LEU A 17 3.13 12.91 8.19
CA LEU A 17 2.47 13.76 7.18
C LEU A 17 0.95 13.57 7.08
N TYR A 18 0.30 12.78 7.94
CA TYR A 18 -1.14 12.50 7.83
C TYR A 18 -2.04 13.04 8.95
N ARG A 19 -1.48 13.63 10.02
CA ARG A 19 -2.27 14.33 11.04
C ARG A 19 -2.11 15.84 10.84
N HIS A 20 -3.05 16.47 10.12
CA HIS A 20 -3.57 17.83 10.36
C HIS A 20 -4.20 18.46 9.10
N VAL A 21 -5.44 18.10 8.78
CA VAL A 21 -6.49 18.94 8.15
C VAL A 21 -7.82 18.20 8.39
N ALA A 22 -8.95 18.74 8.83
CA ALA A 22 -9.34 19.91 9.61
C ALA A 22 -10.80 19.65 9.99
N THR A 23 -11.14 19.75 11.27
CA THR A 23 -12.53 19.88 11.74
C THR A 23 -13.01 21.30 11.46
N SER A 24 -13.91 21.47 10.50
CA SER A 24 -14.81 22.64 10.47
C SER A 24 -16.19 22.20 9.99
N SER A 25 -17.09 22.04 10.95
CA SER A 25 -18.53 21.92 10.77
C SER A 25 -19.08 23.25 10.25
N GLY A 26 -19.43 23.29 8.96
CA GLY A 26 -20.20 24.36 8.34
C GLY A 26 -21.55 23.81 7.90
N THR A 27 -22.59 24.13 8.65
CA THR A 27 -24.00 23.95 8.26
C THR A 27 -24.31 24.84 7.07
N ALA A 28 -24.69 24.26 5.94
CA ALA A 28 -25.30 25.00 4.83
C ALA A 28 -26.47 24.19 4.26
N ASP A 29 -27.64 24.82 4.31
CA ASP A 29 -28.94 24.33 3.91
C ASP A 29 -29.00 23.89 2.44
N ALA A 30 -29.70 22.78 2.21
CA ALA A 30 -30.10 22.31 0.90
C ALA A 30 -31.42 22.96 0.45
N PRO A 31 -31.58 23.32 -0.83
CA PRO A 31 -32.89 23.43 -1.43
C PRO A 31 -33.22 22.17 -2.24
N THR A 32 -34.35 21.59 -1.88
CA THR A 32 -35.06 20.50 -2.54
C THR A 32 -35.40 20.84 -3.98
N ARG A 33 -35.16 19.92 -4.93
CA ARG A 33 -35.94 19.90 -6.18
C ARG A 33 -36.20 18.48 -6.65
N ALA A 34 -37.48 18.11 -6.59
CA ALA A 34 -38.06 16.94 -7.21
C ALA A 34 -38.13 17.12 -8.74
N GLY A 35 -37.85 16.04 -9.47
CA GLY A 35 -38.05 15.95 -10.93
C GLY A 35 -38.12 14.49 -11.34
N LYS A 36 -39.24 14.10 -11.96
CA LYS A 36 -39.72 12.73 -12.18
C LYS A 36 -39.00 11.94 -13.28
N ALA A 37 -39.18 10.63 -13.15
CA ALA A 37 -38.94 9.52 -14.05
C ALA A 37 -39.18 9.75 -15.56
N GLY A 38 -38.37 9.05 -16.34
CA GLY A 38 -38.65 8.64 -17.72
C GLY A 38 -37.93 7.32 -18.00
N ALA A 39 -38.69 6.27 -18.27
CA ALA A 39 -38.21 4.93 -18.57
C ALA A 39 -37.94 4.74 -20.07
N SER A 40 -37.02 3.83 -20.39
CA SER A 40 -37.20 2.67 -21.29
C SER A 40 -36.08 2.44 -22.33
N ALA A 41 -35.63 1.17 -22.36
CA ALA A 41 -35.15 0.36 -23.50
C ALA A 41 -33.85 0.80 -24.22
N SER A 42 -32.96 -0.07 -24.73
CA SER A 42 -32.87 -1.52 -24.88
C SER A 42 -31.49 -1.86 -25.49
N ALA A 43 -30.98 -3.05 -25.19
CA ALA A 43 -30.09 -3.90 -25.97
C ALA A 43 -28.69 -3.38 -26.43
N GLY A 44 -27.65 -4.00 -25.87
CA GLY A 44 -26.33 -4.10 -26.47
C GLY A 44 -25.58 -5.29 -25.86
N SER A 45 -25.31 -6.30 -26.68
CA SER A 45 -24.76 -7.63 -26.36
C SER A 45 -23.56 -7.64 -25.39
N PRO A 46 -23.41 -8.67 -24.54
CA PRO A 46 -22.16 -8.89 -23.83
C PRO A 46 -21.11 -9.34 -24.86
N ARG A 47 -20.20 -8.44 -25.21
CA ARG A 47 -18.92 -8.85 -25.79
C ARG A 47 -18.20 -9.63 -24.70
N THR A 48 -18.20 -10.95 -24.81
CA THR A 48 -17.20 -11.82 -24.22
C THR A 48 -15.83 -11.33 -24.68
N SER A 49 -15.22 -10.47 -23.85
CA SER A 49 -13.80 -10.18 -23.92
C SER A 49 -13.08 -11.40 -23.41
N THR A 50 -12.88 -12.40 -24.27
CA THR A 50 -11.85 -13.40 -24.09
C THR A 50 -10.51 -12.68 -24.17
N ALA A 51 -10.08 -12.12 -23.04
CA ALA A 51 -8.68 -11.86 -22.80
C ALA A 51 -7.93 -13.20 -23.01
N PRO A 52 -6.79 -13.22 -23.71
CA PRO A 52 -5.96 -14.41 -23.78
C PRO A 52 -5.68 -14.89 -22.36
N PRO A 53 -5.70 -16.21 -22.09
CA PRO A 53 -5.29 -16.72 -20.80
C PRO A 53 -3.87 -16.21 -20.53
N SER A 54 -3.75 -15.32 -19.54
CA SER A 54 -2.47 -14.95 -18.97
C SER A 54 -1.77 -16.25 -18.62
N THR A 55 -0.62 -16.51 -19.25
CA THR A 55 0.28 -17.61 -18.93
C THR A 55 0.85 -17.36 -17.53
N LYS A 56 0.02 -17.64 -16.53
CA LYS A 56 0.21 -17.36 -15.10
C LYS A 56 1.19 -18.32 -14.41
N ALA A 57 2.22 -18.83 -15.07
CA ALA A 57 2.99 -19.94 -14.48
C ALA A 57 4.47 -20.10 -14.91
N ALA A 58 5.14 -19.10 -15.50
CA ALA A 58 6.53 -19.28 -15.93
C ALA A 58 7.51 -18.13 -15.64
N ASP A 59 7.07 -17.01 -15.06
CA ASP A 59 7.93 -15.85 -14.72
C ASP A 59 7.95 -15.54 -13.21
N ASP A 60 7.60 -16.54 -12.39
CA ASP A 60 8.00 -16.50 -10.98
C ASP A 60 9.53 -16.48 -10.93
N LEU A 61 10.05 -15.33 -10.52
CA LEU A 61 11.41 -15.13 -10.02
C LEU A 61 12.51 -15.22 -11.07
N ASP A 62 12.55 -14.23 -11.98
CA ASP A 62 13.84 -13.84 -12.53
C ASP A 62 14.73 -13.26 -11.41
N ASP A 63 15.40 -14.17 -10.69
CA ASP A 63 16.30 -13.91 -9.57
C ASP A 63 17.62 -13.25 -9.97
N ARG A 64 17.81 -12.98 -11.26
CA ARG A 64 19.00 -12.24 -11.71
C ARG A 64 18.99 -10.83 -11.11
N PRO A 65 20.17 -10.26 -10.80
CA PRO A 65 20.27 -8.89 -10.33
C PRO A 65 19.53 -7.91 -11.23
N PHE A 66 18.78 -6.98 -10.64
CA PHE A 66 17.93 -6.02 -11.33
C PHE A 66 18.70 -5.22 -12.38
N VAL A 67 19.93 -4.82 -12.06
CA VAL A 67 20.81 -4.11 -13.00
C VAL A 67 21.09 -4.87 -14.29
N ASP A 68 21.15 -6.21 -14.23
CA ASP A 68 21.44 -7.05 -15.39
C ASP A 68 20.23 -7.23 -16.31
N VAL A 69 19.03 -7.05 -15.76
CA VAL A 69 17.76 -7.38 -16.42
C VAL A 69 16.85 -6.19 -16.66
N ARG A 70 17.17 -5.02 -16.10
CA ARG A 70 16.36 -3.80 -16.21
C ARG A 70 15.94 -3.50 -17.64
N ALA A 71 16.89 -3.45 -18.58
CA ALA A 71 16.60 -3.12 -19.97
C ALA A 71 15.65 -4.14 -20.64
N GLU A 72 15.71 -5.42 -20.24
CA GLU A 72 14.76 -6.42 -20.71
C GLU A 72 13.39 -6.26 -20.04
N LEU A 73 13.34 -5.98 -18.75
CA LEU A 73 12.09 -5.68 -18.04
C LEU A 73 11.38 -4.48 -18.66
N GLU A 74 12.10 -3.39 -18.96
CA GLU A 74 11.52 -2.20 -19.60
C GLU A 74 10.90 -2.55 -20.95
N ARG A 75 11.64 -3.27 -21.81
CA ARG A 75 11.13 -3.75 -23.10
C ARG A 75 9.91 -4.66 -22.97
N ARG A 76 9.90 -5.59 -21.99
CA ARG A 76 8.77 -6.48 -21.73
C ARG A 76 7.55 -5.69 -21.27
N ALA A 77 7.75 -4.79 -20.30
CA ALA A 77 6.70 -3.93 -19.76
C ALA A 77 6.08 -3.05 -20.86
N GLU A 78 6.91 -2.47 -21.75
CA GLU A 78 6.47 -1.72 -22.92
C GLU A 78 5.59 -2.55 -23.87
N ARG A 79 5.85 -3.86 -23.99
CA ARG A 79 5.03 -4.81 -24.76
C ARG A 79 3.77 -5.31 -24.04
N GLY A 80 3.50 -4.83 -22.83
CA GLY A 80 2.30 -5.19 -22.07
C GLY A 80 2.49 -6.27 -21.02
N ASP A 81 3.74 -6.58 -20.64
CA ASP A 81 4.02 -7.50 -19.55
C ASP A 81 3.78 -6.83 -18.17
N ALA A 82 2.71 -7.25 -17.50
CA ALA A 82 2.29 -6.70 -16.21
C ALA A 82 3.32 -6.96 -15.11
N HIS A 83 3.92 -8.15 -15.08
CA HIS A 83 4.89 -8.54 -14.04
C HIS A 83 6.23 -7.82 -14.22
N ALA A 84 6.69 -7.63 -15.46
CA ALA A 84 7.87 -6.82 -15.72
C ALA A 84 7.67 -5.36 -15.27
N ALA A 85 6.50 -4.78 -15.55
CA ALA A 85 6.13 -3.46 -15.06
C ALA A 85 6.07 -3.42 -13.53
N ALA A 86 5.48 -4.44 -12.89
CA ALA A 86 5.37 -4.51 -11.43
C ALA A 86 6.74 -4.61 -10.76
N ARG A 87 7.66 -5.41 -11.31
CA ARG A 87 9.04 -5.54 -10.83
C ARG A 87 9.79 -4.22 -10.93
N LEU A 88 9.68 -3.50 -12.06
CA LEU A 88 10.25 -2.17 -12.21
C LEU A 88 9.67 -1.19 -11.18
N GLY A 89 8.34 -1.16 -11.04
CA GLY A 89 7.63 -0.31 -10.08
C GLY A 89 8.12 -0.52 -8.64
N ARG A 90 8.15 -1.77 -8.17
CA ARG A 90 8.66 -2.13 -6.83
C ARG A 90 10.13 -1.75 -6.65
N ALA A 91 10.97 -2.07 -7.63
CA ALA A 91 12.40 -1.79 -7.58
C ALA A 91 12.67 -0.29 -7.39
N PHE A 92 12.03 0.58 -8.17
CA PHE A 92 12.18 2.03 -8.00
C PHE A 92 11.50 2.55 -6.73
N ALA A 93 10.33 2.01 -6.35
CA ALA A 93 9.59 2.49 -5.18
C ALA A 93 10.28 2.17 -3.85
N GLN A 94 10.88 0.99 -3.74
CA GLN A 94 11.30 0.42 -2.45
C GLN A 94 12.81 0.21 -2.35
N CYS A 95 13.48 -0.08 -3.47
CA CYS A 95 14.85 -0.59 -3.48
C CYS A 95 15.90 0.41 -3.99
N ASN A 96 15.48 1.58 -4.45
CA ASN A 96 16.40 2.66 -4.82
C ASN A 96 17.28 3.06 -3.63
N GLY A 97 18.60 2.96 -3.77
CA GLY A 97 19.57 3.24 -2.73
C GLY A 97 19.55 2.27 -1.54
N TYR A 98 18.88 1.11 -1.67
CA TYR A 98 18.88 0.10 -0.61
C TYR A 98 20.28 -0.49 -0.43
N VAL A 99 20.76 -0.45 0.81
CA VAL A 99 22.01 -1.08 1.24
C VAL A 99 21.67 -1.99 2.42
N PRO A 100 22.06 -3.27 2.40
CA PRO A 100 21.87 -4.15 3.55
C PRO A 100 22.70 -3.64 4.74
N VAL A 101 22.06 -3.55 5.90
CA VAL A 101 22.65 -3.14 7.18
C VAL A 101 22.58 -4.35 8.11
N ASP A 102 23.67 -4.65 8.80
CA ASP A 102 23.70 -5.72 9.79
C ASP A 102 23.16 -5.29 11.17
N ASP A 103 22.88 -6.26 12.01
CA ASP A 103 22.33 -6.04 13.35
C ASP A 103 23.23 -5.16 14.23
N ALA A 104 24.56 -5.32 14.13
CA ALA A 104 25.52 -4.56 14.93
C ALA A 104 25.53 -3.07 14.52
N GLN A 105 25.40 -2.79 13.23
CA GLN A 105 25.29 -1.44 12.71
C GLN A 105 23.97 -0.78 13.14
N LEU A 106 22.85 -1.50 13.10
CA LEU A 106 21.56 -1.01 13.62
C LEU A 106 21.65 -0.69 15.13
N GLU A 107 22.25 -1.58 15.91
CA GLU A 107 22.49 -1.39 17.35
C GLU A 107 23.32 -0.13 17.60
N SER A 108 24.42 0.05 16.86
CA SER A 108 25.26 1.24 16.97
C SER A 108 24.49 2.52 16.66
N TRP A 109 23.61 2.53 15.65
CA TRP A 109 22.81 3.70 15.31
C TRP A 109 21.79 4.04 16.40
N VAL A 110 21.14 3.04 16.99
CA VAL A 110 20.19 3.26 18.10
C VAL A 110 20.92 3.84 19.30
N VAL A 111 22.06 3.29 19.69
CA VAL A 111 22.89 3.81 20.79
C VAL A 111 23.30 5.26 20.53
N GLU A 112 23.80 5.58 19.33
CA GLU A 112 24.19 6.94 18.98
C GLU A 112 22.99 7.91 18.99
N ALA A 113 21.85 7.49 18.46
CA ALA A 113 20.62 8.29 18.44
C ALA A 113 20.12 8.57 19.88
N THR A 114 20.07 7.55 20.73
CA THR A 114 19.66 7.70 22.14
C THR A 114 20.64 8.59 22.91
N ALA A 115 21.95 8.45 22.70
CA ALA A 115 22.96 9.32 23.32
C ALA A 115 22.80 10.80 22.92
N ARG A 116 22.25 11.07 21.73
CA ARG A 116 21.91 12.42 21.27
C ARG A 116 20.52 12.90 21.71
N GLY A 117 19.82 12.12 22.53
CA GLY A 117 18.47 12.44 22.99
C GLY A 117 17.39 12.31 21.91
N VAL A 118 17.67 11.62 20.80
CA VAL A 118 16.66 11.34 19.76
C VAL A 118 15.62 10.40 20.35
N THR A 119 14.38 10.87 20.41
CA THR A 119 13.23 10.08 20.84
C THR A 119 12.30 9.91 19.65
N LEU A 120 12.06 8.67 19.24
CA LEU A 120 11.01 8.37 18.27
C LEU A 120 9.68 8.26 19.01
N ASN A 121 8.67 9.02 18.60
CA ASN A 121 7.33 8.88 19.15
C ASN A 121 6.45 8.10 18.18
N VAL A 122 5.69 7.14 18.70
CA VAL A 122 4.64 6.43 17.98
C VAL A 122 3.34 6.73 18.72
N ASP A 123 2.41 7.39 18.05
CA ASP A 123 1.12 7.83 18.61
C ASP A 123 1.22 8.61 19.93
N GLY A 124 2.22 9.48 20.01
CA GLY A 124 2.45 10.33 21.19
C GLY A 124 3.19 9.63 22.34
N HIS A 125 3.55 8.35 22.19
CA HIS A 125 4.34 7.62 23.17
C HIS A 125 5.79 7.45 22.72
N PRO A 126 6.77 7.73 23.59
CA PRO A 126 8.18 7.53 23.27
C PRO A 126 8.49 6.04 23.13
N LEU A 127 9.11 5.68 22.01
CA LEU A 127 9.60 4.34 21.76
C LEU A 127 10.97 4.18 22.42
N GLY A 128 11.06 3.26 23.38
CA GLY A 128 12.34 2.92 24.02
C GLY A 128 13.36 2.33 23.03
N PRO A 129 14.67 2.36 23.36
CA PRO A 129 15.74 1.92 22.46
C PRO A 129 15.58 0.47 22.00
N ASP A 130 15.19 -0.44 22.90
CA ASP A 130 15.00 -1.87 22.55
C ASP A 130 13.85 -2.07 21.56
N ALA A 131 12.73 -1.37 21.77
CA ALA A 131 11.57 -1.42 20.88
C ALA A 131 11.87 -0.78 19.51
N LEU A 132 12.65 0.31 19.50
CA LEU A 132 13.15 0.93 18.28
C LEU A 132 14.05 -0.04 17.50
N LEU A 133 15.02 -0.66 18.18
CA LEU A 133 15.91 -1.62 17.55
C LEU A 133 15.15 -2.82 16.97
N ALA A 134 14.22 -3.41 17.73
CA ALA A 134 13.40 -4.52 17.26
C ALA A 134 12.62 -4.15 15.99
N ARG A 135 12.05 -2.93 15.95
CA ARG A 135 11.33 -2.42 14.77
C ARG A 135 12.26 -2.22 13.57
N LEU A 136 13.46 -1.67 13.80
CA LEU A 136 14.45 -1.48 12.73
C LEU A 136 14.91 -2.83 12.16
N LYS A 137 15.20 -3.83 13.00
CA LYS A 137 15.54 -5.19 12.56
C LYS A 137 14.41 -5.83 11.74
N ALA A 138 13.16 -5.71 12.20
CA ALA A 138 12.01 -6.21 11.47
C ALA A 138 11.84 -5.54 10.08
N ASN A 139 11.95 -4.21 10.03
CA ASN A 139 11.89 -3.45 8.79
C ASN A 139 13.05 -3.80 7.83
N GLN A 140 14.26 -3.97 8.35
CA GLN A 140 15.43 -4.33 7.56
C GLN A 140 15.29 -5.75 6.98
N ALA A 141 14.84 -6.71 7.78
CA ALA A 141 14.59 -8.07 7.32
C ALA A 141 13.51 -8.12 6.23
N GLN A 142 12.45 -7.32 6.37
CA GLN A 142 11.43 -7.19 5.33
C GLN A 142 12.00 -6.58 4.06
N ARG A 143 12.68 -5.43 4.15
CA ARG A 143 13.33 -4.79 3.00
C ARG A 143 14.35 -5.70 2.31
N ALA A 144 15.08 -6.52 3.05
CA ALA A 144 16.03 -7.46 2.47
C ALA A 144 15.35 -8.54 1.61
N ARG A 145 14.14 -8.99 2.01
CA ARG A 145 13.33 -9.90 1.21
C ARG A 145 12.77 -9.18 -0.02
N ASP A 146 12.15 -8.01 0.18
CA ASP A 146 11.49 -7.26 -0.89
C ASP A 146 12.48 -6.76 -1.96
N CYS A 147 13.71 -6.43 -1.54
CA CYS A 147 14.78 -5.96 -2.39
C CYS A 147 15.83 -7.03 -2.71
N ALA A 148 15.51 -8.31 -2.50
CA ALA A 148 16.34 -9.40 -2.97
C ALA A 148 16.57 -9.24 -4.48
N ASN A 149 17.84 -9.28 -4.90
CA ASN A 149 18.26 -9.07 -6.28
C ASN A 149 17.89 -7.68 -6.87
N ALA A 150 17.47 -6.71 -6.07
CA ALA A 150 17.15 -5.34 -6.50
C ALA A 150 18.28 -4.32 -6.20
N GLY A 151 19.48 -4.79 -5.87
CA GLY A 151 20.64 -3.94 -5.60
C GLY A 151 21.15 -3.17 -6.83
N GLY A 152 21.91 -2.11 -6.59
CA GLY A 152 22.56 -1.32 -7.66
C GLY A 152 21.66 -0.27 -8.32
N ILE A 153 20.49 -0.01 -7.78
CA ILE A 153 19.59 1.06 -8.23
C ILE A 153 20.00 2.36 -7.52
N ASP A 154 20.49 3.34 -8.28
CA ASP A 154 20.88 4.66 -7.79
C ASP A 154 20.28 5.75 -8.70
N GLU A 155 18.96 5.73 -8.83
CA GLU A 155 18.23 6.78 -9.52
C GLU A 155 18.14 8.03 -8.64
N GLN A 156 18.47 9.18 -9.24
CA GLN A 156 18.42 10.46 -8.54
C GLN A 156 16.99 10.87 -8.16
N ASP A 157 16.01 10.57 -9.03
CA ASP A 157 14.59 10.75 -8.76
C ASP A 157 13.80 9.49 -9.18
N PRO A 158 13.71 8.46 -8.31
CA PRO A 158 13.04 7.21 -8.65
C PRO A 158 11.52 7.33 -8.65
N ARG A 159 10.95 8.41 -8.09
CA ARG A 159 9.49 8.50 -7.83
C ARG A 159 8.66 8.54 -9.11
N PRO A 160 8.99 9.32 -10.15
CA PRO A 160 8.28 9.28 -11.42
C PRO A 160 8.32 7.89 -12.07
N LEU A 161 9.46 7.19 -12.00
CA LEU A 161 9.61 5.83 -12.53
C LEU A 161 8.78 4.82 -11.74
N ALA A 162 8.83 4.87 -10.41
CA ALA A 162 8.03 4.04 -9.53
C ALA A 162 6.53 4.18 -9.81
N PHE A 163 6.05 5.43 -9.93
CA PHE A 163 4.67 5.72 -10.26
C PHE A 163 4.31 5.19 -11.66
N HIS A 164 5.10 5.54 -12.68
CA HIS A 164 4.86 5.14 -14.07
C HIS A 164 4.73 3.62 -14.21
N TRP A 165 5.70 2.87 -13.69
CA TRP A 165 5.72 1.42 -13.82
C TRP A 165 4.66 0.72 -12.98
N THR A 166 4.35 1.24 -11.79
CA THR A 166 3.27 0.66 -10.97
C THR A 166 1.89 0.95 -11.58
N GLU A 167 1.65 2.16 -12.09
CA GLU A 167 0.39 2.49 -12.79
C GLU A 167 0.21 1.59 -14.01
N ARG A 168 1.29 1.39 -14.79
CA ARG A 168 1.27 0.50 -15.93
C ARG A 168 0.97 -0.95 -15.53
N ALA A 169 1.62 -1.47 -14.51
CA ALA A 169 1.37 -2.81 -13.99
C ALA A 169 -0.09 -2.98 -13.53
N ALA A 170 -0.61 -2.01 -12.79
CA ALA A 170 -2.00 -2.01 -12.33
C ALA A 170 -3.00 -1.99 -13.51
N ALA A 171 -2.73 -1.16 -14.52
CA ALA A 171 -3.52 -1.09 -15.76
C ALA A 171 -3.51 -2.40 -16.54
N LEU A 172 -2.39 -3.12 -16.52
CA LEU A 172 -2.22 -4.43 -17.18
C LEU A 172 -2.78 -5.61 -16.37
N GLY A 173 -3.23 -5.38 -15.13
CA GLY A 173 -3.89 -6.42 -14.33
C GLY A 173 -3.02 -7.08 -13.25
N ASP A 174 -1.82 -6.57 -12.97
CA ASP A 174 -1.02 -7.08 -11.85
C ASP A 174 -1.70 -6.71 -10.52
N ALA A 175 -2.14 -7.73 -9.77
CA ALA A 175 -3.00 -7.54 -8.60
C ALA A 175 -2.29 -6.78 -7.46
N ASP A 176 -1.00 -7.05 -7.23
CA ASP A 176 -0.20 -6.33 -6.24
C ASP A 176 -0.07 -4.85 -6.60
N ALA A 177 0.23 -4.54 -7.86
CA ALA A 177 0.30 -3.18 -8.34
C ALA A 177 -1.06 -2.46 -8.24
N GLN A 178 -2.17 -3.17 -8.51
CA GLN A 178 -3.51 -2.65 -8.34
C GLN A 178 -3.80 -2.29 -6.86
N ALA A 179 -3.49 -3.19 -5.93
CA ALA A 179 -3.66 -2.95 -4.50
C ALA A 179 -2.79 -1.78 -4.01
N LEU A 180 -1.54 -1.67 -4.50
CA LEU A 180 -0.57 -0.67 -4.05
C LEU A 180 -0.67 0.69 -4.73
N TYR A 181 -1.40 0.80 -5.85
CA TYR A 181 -1.49 2.04 -6.62
C TYR A 181 -1.85 3.26 -5.76
N GLY A 182 -2.83 3.10 -4.86
CA GLY A 182 -3.28 4.16 -3.96
C GLY A 182 -2.16 4.78 -3.13
N ASN A 183 -1.21 3.98 -2.64
CA ASN A 183 -0.10 4.47 -1.82
C ASN A 183 0.85 5.35 -2.62
N LEU A 184 1.13 4.97 -3.87
CA LEU A 184 2.04 5.71 -4.74
C LEU A 184 1.36 6.93 -5.37
N ALA A 185 0.09 6.81 -5.75
CA ALA A 185 -0.65 7.86 -6.45
C ALA A 185 -0.75 9.16 -5.65
N PHE A 186 -0.70 9.08 -4.32
CA PHE A 186 -0.79 10.23 -3.42
C PHE A 186 0.54 10.59 -2.74
N ALA A 187 1.63 9.85 -2.96
CA ALA A 187 2.91 10.08 -2.27
C ALA A 187 3.53 11.47 -2.52
N THR A 188 3.11 12.15 -3.58
CA THR A 188 3.57 13.51 -3.94
C THR A 188 2.53 14.60 -3.67
N TYR A 189 1.33 14.24 -3.19
CA TYR A 189 0.29 15.20 -2.89
C TYR A 189 0.47 15.79 -1.48
N ASN A 190 0.32 17.10 -1.39
CA ASN A 190 0.15 17.84 -0.15
C ASN A 190 -1.08 18.75 -0.27
N ALA A 191 -1.48 19.43 0.80
CA ALA A 191 -2.67 20.27 0.81
C ALA A 191 -2.66 21.33 -0.33
N ARG A 192 -1.49 21.87 -0.69
CA ARG A 192 -1.37 22.85 -1.77
C ARG A 192 -1.53 22.20 -3.15
N SER A 193 -0.81 21.12 -3.46
CA SER A 193 -0.92 20.45 -4.76
C SER A 193 -2.30 19.80 -4.97
N ALA A 194 -2.96 19.37 -3.90
CA ALA A 194 -4.32 18.86 -3.95
C ALA A 194 -5.36 19.91 -4.41
N ILE A 195 -5.13 21.19 -4.10
CA ILE A 195 -6.00 22.29 -4.55
C ILE A 195 -5.72 22.65 -6.01
N VAL A 196 -4.43 22.71 -6.39
CA VAL A 196 -4.01 23.11 -7.74
C VAL A 196 -4.44 22.06 -8.77
N ASP A 197 -4.27 20.77 -8.46
CA ASP A 197 -4.53 19.66 -9.38
C ASP A 197 -5.77 18.85 -8.97
N ALA A 198 -6.84 19.54 -8.55
CA ALA A 198 -8.02 18.91 -7.96
C ALA A 198 -8.68 17.85 -8.87
N GLU A 199 -8.79 18.11 -10.19
CA GLU A 199 -9.34 17.12 -11.13
C GLU A 199 -8.45 15.89 -11.27
N GLN A 200 -7.12 16.08 -11.36
CA GLN A 200 -6.18 14.96 -11.42
C GLN A 200 -6.24 14.14 -10.13
N LEU A 201 -6.36 14.80 -8.97
CA LEU A 201 -6.51 14.11 -7.69
C LEU A 201 -7.80 13.29 -7.65
N ARG A 202 -8.93 13.82 -8.14
CA ARG A 202 -10.19 13.07 -8.23
C ARG A 202 -10.05 11.86 -9.13
N GLU A 203 -9.42 12.00 -10.28
CA GLU A 203 -9.20 10.89 -11.21
C GLU A 203 -8.29 9.82 -10.60
N ARG A 204 -7.19 10.21 -9.95
CA ARG A 204 -6.32 9.27 -9.23
C ARG A 204 -7.06 8.53 -8.11
N LYS A 205 -7.92 9.23 -7.36
CA LYS A 205 -8.79 8.58 -6.35
C LYS A 205 -9.76 7.59 -6.97
N ARG A 206 -10.36 7.93 -8.12
CA ARG A 206 -11.26 7.04 -8.85
C ARG A 206 -10.52 5.77 -9.31
N LEU A 207 -9.35 5.94 -9.95
CA LEU A 207 -8.51 4.83 -10.39
C LEU A 207 -8.01 3.97 -9.23
N ALA A 208 -7.58 4.58 -8.12
CA ALA A 208 -7.11 3.85 -6.95
C ALA A 208 -8.20 2.97 -6.33
N ARG A 209 -9.44 3.47 -6.24
CA ARG A 209 -10.58 2.65 -5.78
C ARG A 209 -10.86 1.51 -6.76
N ASP A 210 -10.94 1.82 -8.05
CA ASP A 210 -11.23 0.83 -9.09
C ASP A 210 -10.16 -0.29 -9.15
N TYR A 211 -8.88 0.06 -9.07
CA TYR A 211 -7.80 -0.92 -8.98
C TYR A 211 -7.89 -1.75 -7.71
N LEU A 212 -8.07 -1.11 -6.56
CA LEU A 212 -8.14 -1.82 -5.28
C LEU A 212 -9.34 -2.77 -5.20
N GLU A 213 -10.49 -2.37 -5.73
CA GLU A 213 -11.68 -3.21 -5.86
C GLU A 213 -11.46 -4.38 -6.82
N ARG A 214 -10.76 -4.16 -7.94
CA ARG A 214 -10.38 -5.24 -8.87
C ARG A 214 -9.41 -6.24 -8.26
N ALA A 215 -8.38 -5.78 -7.54
CA ALA A 215 -7.45 -6.66 -6.83
C ALA A 215 -8.19 -7.52 -5.80
N LEU A 216 -9.07 -6.91 -5.02
CA LEU A 216 -9.89 -7.63 -4.04
C LEU A 216 -10.83 -8.65 -4.70
N ALA A 217 -11.49 -8.26 -5.80
CA ALA A 217 -12.34 -9.17 -6.57
C ALA A 217 -11.55 -10.32 -7.23
N GLY A 218 -10.29 -10.08 -7.57
CA GLY A 218 -9.34 -11.10 -8.06
C GLY A 218 -8.83 -12.05 -6.98
N GLY A 219 -9.13 -11.79 -5.70
CA GLY A 219 -8.69 -12.62 -4.59
C GLY A 219 -7.30 -12.26 -4.05
N ASP A 220 -6.76 -11.08 -4.39
CA ASP A 220 -5.50 -10.63 -3.82
C ASP A 220 -5.66 -10.22 -2.35
N ALA A 221 -4.94 -10.91 -1.48
CA ALA A 221 -4.97 -10.66 -0.05
C ALA A 221 -4.35 -9.30 0.33
N LEU A 222 -3.42 -8.77 -0.47
CA LEU A 222 -2.83 -7.45 -0.18
C LEU A 222 -3.88 -6.35 -0.29
N ALA A 223 -4.87 -6.48 -1.19
CA ALA A 223 -6.01 -5.60 -1.26
C ALA A 223 -6.79 -5.48 0.07
N LEU A 224 -6.88 -6.56 0.86
CA LEU A 224 -7.50 -6.50 2.21
C LEU A 224 -6.72 -5.59 3.15
N GLN A 225 -5.38 -5.70 3.15
CA GLN A 225 -4.52 -4.83 3.96
C GLN A 225 -4.64 -3.37 3.51
N GLN A 226 -4.68 -3.12 2.20
CA GLN A 226 -4.80 -1.77 1.67
C GLN A 226 -6.18 -1.15 1.94
N MET A 227 -7.25 -1.95 1.86
CA MET A 227 -8.59 -1.52 2.30
C MET A 227 -8.58 -1.09 3.77
N TYR A 228 -7.95 -1.86 4.65
CA TYR A 228 -7.77 -1.46 6.06
C TYR A 228 -7.12 -0.08 6.19
N LEU A 229 -5.96 0.14 5.56
CA LEU A 229 -5.23 1.41 5.65
C LEU A 229 -6.08 2.59 5.14
N HIS A 230 -6.83 2.39 4.07
CA HIS A 230 -7.65 3.45 3.49
C HIS A 230 -8.89 3.80 4.32
N TYR A 231 -9.52 2.82 4.99
CA TYR A 231 -10.62 3.07 5.93
C TYR A 231 -10.12 3.60 7.28
N ALA A 232 -8.94 3.19 7.75
CA ALA A 232 -8.38 3.66 9.01
C ALA A 232 -7.96 5.14 8.96
N HIS A 233 -7.59 5.65 7.77
CA HIS A 233 -7.05 7.00 7.61
C HIS A 233 -7.90 7.93 6.73
N GLY A 234 -9.06 7.48 6.26
CA GLY A 234 -9.97 8.33 5.49
C GLY A 234 -9.42 8.76 4.11
N THR A 235 -8.45 8.04 3.54
CA THR A 235 -7.67 8.52 2.39
C THR A 235 -8.37 8.30 1.05
N LEU A 236 -8.82 7.07 0.80
CA LEU A 236 -9.67 6.72 -0.35
C LEU A 236 -11.14 6.61 0.02
N TYR A 237 -11.45 6.12 1.21
CA TYR A 237 -12.81 5.99 1.72
C TYR A 237 -13.00 6.92 2.91
N PRO A 238 -14.24 7.27 3.31
CA PRO A 238 -14.46 7.89 4.61
C PRO A 238 -13.88 7.02 5.72
N GLU A 239 -13.39 7.65 6.79
CA GLU A 239 -12.88 6.92 7.95
C GLU A 239 -14.00 6.07 8.57
N ASP A 240 -13.72 4.79 8.78
CA ASP A 240 -14.67 3.82 9.35
C ASP A 240 -13.90 2.73 10.10
N ALA A 241 -13.96 2.79 11.43
CA ALA A 241 -13.24 1.87 12.30
C ALA A 241 -13.76 0.42 12.20
N GLU A 242 -15.07 0.20 12.02
CA GLU A 242 -15.63 -1.16 11.89
C GLU A 242 -15.20 -1.78 10.55
N ALA A 243 -15.20 -0.98 9.47
CA ALA A 243 -14.69 -1.42 8.18
C ALA A 243 -13.18 -1.68 8.20
N ALA A 244 -12.38 -0.77 8.79
CA ALA A 244 -10.94 -0.93 8.93
C ALA A 244 -10.60 -2.25 9.66
N TYR A 245 -11.20 -2.47 10.84
CA TYR A 245 -10.99 -3.69 11.61
C TYR A 245 -11.43 -4.95 10.84
N ARG A 246 -12.58 -4.90 10.15
CA ARG A 246 -13.07 -6.01 9.31
C ARG A 246 -12.04 -6.41 8.25
N TYR A 247 -11.48 -5.45 7.50
CA TYR A 247 -10.52 -5.75 6.44
C TYR A 247 -9.18 -6.24 6.98
N LEU A 248 -8.69 -5.67 8.09
CA LEU A 248 -7.46 -6.14 8.73
C LEU A 248 -7.62 -7.56 9.31
N TYR A 249 -8.77 -7.84 9.92
CA TYR A 249 -9.08 -9.19 10.39
C TYR A 249 -9.22 -10.17 9.24
N ALA A 250 -9.82 -9.77 8.11
CA ALA A 250 -9.88 -10.62 6.93
C ALA A 250 -8.46 -10.93 6.40
N TYR A 251 -7.59 -9.92 6.32
CA TYR A 251 -6.18 -10.10 5.94
C TYR A 251 -5.46 -11.10 6.85
N SER A 252 -5.65 -11.01 8.18
CA SER A 252 -4.98 -11.89 9.15
C SER A 252 -5.34 -13.37 9.02
N LEU A 253 -6.47 -13.67 8.37
CA LEU A 253 -6.90 -15.04 8.09
C LEU A 253 -6.29 -15.61 6.79
N THR A 254 -5.63 -14.79 5.98
CA THR A 254 -5.02 -15.23 4.71
C THR A 254 -3.59 -15.72 4.91
N PRO A 255 -3.07 -16.60 4.02
CA PRO A 255 -1.66 -17.02 4.05
C PRO A 255 -0.69 -15.85 3.92
N ARG A 256 -1.06 -14.80 3.18
CA ARG A 256 -0.23 -13.61 2.94
C ARG A 256 0.07 -12.84 4.22
N SER A 257 -0.75 -12.99 5.26
CA SER A 257 -0.49 -12.35 6.56
C SER A 257 0.87 -12.71 7.17
N ALA A 258 1.46 -13.84 6.78
CA ALA A 258 2.80 -14.26 7.16
C ALA A 258 3.92 -13.31 6.68
N GLU A 259 3.65 -12.43 5.70
CA GLU A 259 4.57 -11.36 5.30
C GLU A 259 4.79 -10.33 6.43
N MET A 260 3.82 -10.22 7.34
CA MET A 260 3.90 -9.36 8.53
C MET A 260 4.34 -10.16 9.75
N ALA A 261 5.22 -9.57 10.57
CA ALA A 261 5.60 -10.19 11.84
C ALA A 261 4.36 -10.41 12.74
N PRO A 262 4.18 -11.60 13.35
CA PRO A 262 2.97 -11.92 14.13
C PRO A 262 2.66 -10.91 15.25
N ALA A 263 3.69 -10.41 15.94
CA ALA A 263 3.53 -9.40 16.98
C ALA A 263 3.04 -8.05 16.42
N ALA A 264 3.50 -7.66 15.22
CA ALA A 264 3.05 -6.44 14.56
C ALA A 264 1.59 -6.56 14.11
N LEU A 265 1.20 -7.70 13.54
CA LEU A 265 -0.18 -7.97 13.14
C LEU A 265 -1.13 -7.99 14.33
N THR A 266 -0.71 -8.62 15.44
CA THR A 266 -1.48 -8.63 16.69
C THR A 266 -1.68 -7.20 17.22
N GLY A 267 -0.61 -6.41 17.29
CA GLY A 267 -0.69 -5.01 17.72
C GLY A 267 -1.61 -4.16 16.85
N LEU A 268 -1.55 -4.31 15.52
CA LEU A 268 -2.46 -3.60 14.60
C LEU A 268 -3.92 -4.03 14.78
N LEU A 269 -4.18 -5.31 15.03
CA LEU A 269 -5.53 -5.80 15.30
C LEU A 269 -6.09 -5.26 16.62
N ASP A 270 -5.26 -5.17 17.66
CA ASP A 270 -5.64 -4.58 18.94
C ASP A 270 -5.93 -3.09 18.82
N GLU A 271 -5.09 -2.35 18.08
CA GLU A 271 -5.28 -0.93 17.79
C GLU A 271 -6.57 -0.68 17.01
N ALA A 272 -6.78 -1.40 15.90
CA ALA A 272 -8.00 -1.28 15.10
C ALA A 272 -9.27 -1.68 15.88
N ALA A 273 -9.14 -2.58 16.87
CA ALA A 273 -10.24 -3.00 17.74
C ALA A 273 -10.52 -2.03 18.91
N ALA A 274 -9.61 -1.10 19.21
CA ALA A 274 -9.67 -0.27 20.42
C ALA A 274 -10.88 0.67 20.46
N ALA A 275 -11.32 1.16 19.30
CA ALA A 275 -12.47 2.05 19.16
C ALA A 275 -13.82 1.31 19.08
N LEU A 276 -13.82 -0.02 19.05
CA LEU A 276 -15.01 -0.84 18.79
C LEU A 276 -15.55 -1.49 20.06
N ASP A 277 -16.88 -1.48 20.21
CA ASP A 277 -17.57 -2.32 21.19
C ASP A 277 -17.58 -3.81 20.78
N ASP A 278 -17.93 -4.70 21.70
CA ASP A 278 -17.96 -6.15 21.46
C ASP A 278 -18.89 -6.55 20.30
N GLY A 279 -20.01 -5.85 20.15
CA GLY A 279 -20.98 -6.10 19.09
C GLY A 279 -20.41 -5.77 17.71
N ALA A 280 -19.76 -4.61 17.58
CA ALA A 280 -19.08 -4.15 16.37
C ALA A 280 -17.91 -5.07 16.01
N ARG A 281 -17.08 -5.45 16.99
CA ARG A 281 -15.98 -6.40 16.77
C ARG A 281 -16.47 -7.73 16.23
N GLU A 282 -17.54 -8.26 16.80
CA GLU A 282 -18.07 -9.56 16.42
C GLU A 282 -18.80 -9.52 15.05
N ARG A 283 -19.51 -8.43 14.73
CA ARG A 283 -20.03 -8.18 13.36
C ARG A 283 -18.90 -8.12 12.33
N ALA A 284 -17.86 -7.34 12.61
CA ALA A 284 -16.70 -7.19 11.74
C ALA A 284 -16.00 -8.54 11.51
N ARG A 285 -15.78 -9.33 12.56
CA ARG A 285 -15.16 -10.67 12.45
C ARG A 285 -15.98 -11.66 11.62
N ARG A 286 -17.32 -11.64 11.76
CA ARG A 286 -18.20 -12.47 10.90
C ARG A 286 -18.05 -12.07 9.43
N ALA A 287 -18.21 -10.79 9.12
CA ALA A 287 -18.07 -10.30 7.75
C ALA A 287 -16.65 -10.52 7.19
N ALA A 288 -15.63 -10.42 8.03
CA ALA A 288 -14.24 -10.65 7.66
C ALA A 288 -13.95 -12.10 7.26
N ARG A 289 -14.61 -13.09 7.89
CA ARG A 289 -14.48 -14.51 7.50
C ARG A 289 -15.02 -14.76 6.10
N ASP A 290 -16.14 -14.12 5.74
CA ASP A 290 -16.71 -14.19 4.39
C ASP A 290 -15.79 -13.52 3.37
N LEU A 291 -15.21 -12.36 3.74
CA LEU A 291 -14.23 -11.68 2.91
C LEU A 291 -12.97 -12.53 2.71
N ALA A 292 -12.37 -13.07 3.75
CA ALA A 292 -11.13 -13.85 3.65
C ALA A 292 -11.27 -15.05 2.69
N ALA A 293 -12.47 -15.60 2.53
CA ALA A 293 -12.74 -16.69 1.59
C ALA A 293 -12.38 -16.36 0.13
N CYS A 294 -12.42 -15.09 -0.30
CA CYS A 294 -11.94 -14.67 -1.63
C CYS A 294 -10.48 -15.04 -1.88
N CYS A 295 -9.71 -15.05 -0.80
CA CYS A 295 -8.28 -14.81 -0.82
C CYS A 295 -7.51 -15.95 -0.13
N MET A 296 -8.19 -17.06 0.17
CA MET A 296 -7.62 -18.28 0.76
C MET A 296 -7.18 -19.32 -0.28
N SER A 297 -7.47 -19.13 -1.57
CA SER A 297 -7.06 -20.08 -2.61
C SER A 297 -5.67 -19.71 -3.17
N PRO A 298 -4.65 -20.58 -3.04
CA PRO A 298 -3.38 -20.35 -3.72
C PRO A 298 -3.62 -20.38 -5.24
N GLY A 299 -3.48 -19.22 -5.89
CA GLY A 299 -3.48 -19.11 -7.36
C GLY A 299 -4.73 -18.57 -8.06
N SER A 300 -5.74 -18.03 -7.36
CA SER A 300 -6.88 -17.36 -8.06
C SER A 300 -6.44 -16.07 -8.78
N PRO A 301 -7.06 -15.77 -9.94
CA PRO A 301 -6.51 -15.68 -11.31
C PRO A 301 -5.56 -14.52 -11.65
#